data_AF-A0A930FM25-F1
#
_entry.id   AF-A0A930FM25-F1
#
_cell.length_a   1.000
_cell.length_b   1.000
_cell.length_c   1.000
_cell.angle_alpha   90.00
_cell.angle_beta   90.00
_cell.angle_gamma   90.00
#
_symmetry.space_group_name_H-M   'P 1'
#
loop_
_entity.id
_entity.type
_entity.pdbx_description
1 polymer ?
#
loop_
_entity_poly.entity_id
_entity_poly.type
_entity_poly.pdbx_seq_one_letter_code
_entity_poly.pdbx_strand_id
1 'polypeptide(L)'
;MSSFLLVGLLVSSCQWLSSSEKDRTIVAKVGNYYLYQEDIQKLLPKDYTLEDSVQIVTPYVNNWALKKLLFLKAEENINKEKQEEFEHLVNQYRTDLYTQFYLDLLSQQIDTTISRKEREDFYEANKEVFRLSEDLVQL
;
A
#
# COMPACT_ATOMS: atom_id res chain seq x y z
N MET A 1 58.32 -11.32 -11.70
CA MET A 1 57.35 -10.54 -12.50
C MET A 1 55.89 -10.97 -12.27
N SER A 2 55.63 -12.11 -11.65
CA SER A 2 54.27 -12.67 -11.46
C SER A 2 53.45 -12.04 -10.32
N SER A 3 54.06 -11.25 -9.43
CA SER A 3 53.39 -10.66 -8.26
C SER A 3 52.70 -9.32 -8.56
N PHE A 4 53.15 -8.57 -9.58
CA PHE A 4 52.53 -7.30 -9.97
C PHE A 4 51.22 -7.47 -10.76
N LEU A 5 50.98 -8.64 -11.36
CA LEU A 5 49.74 -8.93 -12.10
C LEU A 5 48.52 -9.20 -11.19
N LEU A 6 48.74 -9.59 -9.93
CA LEU A 6 47.64 -9.88 -8.99
C LEU A 6 47.02 -8.60 -8.40
N VAL A 7 47.80 -7.52 -8.30
CA VAL A 7 47.37 -6.25 -7.67
C VAL A 7 46.46 -5.44 -8.61
N GLY A 8 46.68 -5.52 -9.93
CA GLY A 8 45.84 -4.81 -10.92
C GLY A 8 44.41 -5.36 -11.02
N LEU A 9 44.20 -6.63 -10.65
CA LEU A 9 42.88 -7.27 -10.76
C LEU A 9 41.91 -6.87 -9.64
N LEU A 10 42.43 -6.46 -8.47
CA LEU A 10 41.61 -6.06 -7.32
C LEU A 10 41.04 -4.64 -7.48
N VAL A 11 41.76 -3.73 -8.15
CA VAL A 11 41.33 -2.32 -8.30
C VAL A 11 40.24 -2.14 -9.37
N SER A 12 40.11 -3.09 -10.31
CA SER A 12 39.11 -3.04 -11.37
C SER A 12 37.71 -3.50 -10.92
N SER A 13 37.58 -4.10 -9.73
CA SER A 13 36.28 -4.57 -9.23
C SER A 13 35.45 -3.47 -8.55
N CYS A 14 36.08 -2.38 -8.09
CA CYS A 14 35.37 -1.29 -7.41
C CYS A 14 34.57 -0.38 -8.37
N GLN A 15 34.87 -0.38 -9.68
CA GLN A 15 34.12 0.42 -10.67
C GLN A 15 32.90 -0.31 -11.24
N TRP A 16 32.80 -1.63 -11.07
CA TRP A 16 31.63 -2.39 -11.55
C TRP A 16 30.44 -2.30 -10.58
N LEU A 17 30.70 -2.08 -9.29
CA LEU A 17 29.65 -1.98 -8.27
C LEU A 17 28.89 -0.64 -8.30
N SER A 18 29.35 0.35 -9.08
CA SER A 18 28.65 1.63 -9.23
C SER A 18 27.70 1.69 -10.41
N SER A 19 27.37 0.56 -11.04
CA SER A 19 26.45 0.54 -12.18
C SER A 19 25.08 -0.02 -11.80
N SER A 20 24.07 0.86 -11.92
CA SER A 20 22.62 0.57 -12.03
C SER A 20 21.77 0.56 -10.76
N GLU A 21 21.88 1.60 -9.92
CA GLU A 21 20.65 2.19 -9.38
C GLU A 21 20.30 3.37 -10.27
N LYS A 22 19.09 3.36 -10.85
CA LYS A 22 18.52 4.56 -11.48
C LYS A 22 18.73 5.70 -10.50
N ASP A 23 19.27 6.81 -10.98
CA ASP A 23 19.56 8.02 -10.21
C ASP A 23 18.23 8.65 -9.74
N ARG A 24 17.57 8.01 -8.78
CA ARG A 24 16.27 8.43 -8.26
C ARG A 24 16.52 9.63 -7.39
N THR A 25 15.90 10.75 -7.75
CA THR A 25 16.07 11.99 -6.99
C THR A 25 15.38 11.86 -5.63
N ILE A 26 16.17 11.94 -4.56
CA ILE A 26 15.70 11.94 -3.19
C ILE A 26 15.21 13.35 -2.84
N VAL A 27 13.96 13.44 -2.38
CA VAL A 27 13.33 14.70 -1.95
C VAL A 27 13.47 14.90 -0.45
N ALA A 28 13.37 13.83 0.35
CA ALA A 28 13.55 13.88 1.80
C ALA A 28 14.04 12.53 2.37
N LYS A 29 14.65 12.58 3.55
CA LYS A 29 15.14 11.40 4.28
C LYS A 29 14.81 11.49 5.77
N VAL A 30 14.31 10.40 6.35
CA VAL A 30 14.10 10.25 7.80
C VAL A 30 14.62 8.87 8.22
N GLY A 31 15.73 8.82 8.96
CA GLY A 31 16.40 7.57 9.29
C GLY A 31 16.80 6.79 8.03
N ASN A 32 16.26 5.58 7.86
CA ASN A 32 16.46 4.75 6.67
C ASN A 32 15.31 4.86 5.65
N TYR A 33 14.36 5.76 5.88
CA TYR A 33 13.26 6.02 4.94
C TYR A 33 13.63 7.16 3.99
N TYR A 34 13.32 6.95 2.72
CA TYR A 34 13.57 7.90 1.64
C TYR A 34 12.26 8.22 0.95
N LEU A 35 12.07 9.50 0.63
CA LEU A 35 10.98 9.98 -0.20
C LEU A 35 11.55 10.37 -1.55
N TYR A 36 11.01 9.78 -2.62
CA TYR A 36 11.53 9.98 -3.97
C TYR A 36 10.67 10.95 -4.76
N GLN A 37 11.26 11.59 -5.77
CA GLN A 37 10.55 12.52 -6.65
C GLN A 37 9.38 11.84 -7.39
N GLU A 38 9.51 10.55 -7.71
CA GLU A 38 8.45 9.74 -8.34
C GLU A 38 7.18 9.67 -7.47
N ASP A 39 7.33 9.65 -6.15
CA ASP A 39 6.20 9.62 -5.22
C ASP A 39 5.51 10.98 -5.17
N ILE A 40 6.27 12.06 -5.31
CA ILE A 40 5.73 13.43 -5.42
C ILE A 40 4.97 13.61 -6.74
N GLN A 41 5.51 13.10 -7.85
CA GLN A 41 4.88 13.23 -9.18
C GLN A 41 3.49 12.57 -9.24
N LYS A 42 3.26 11.49 -8.48
CA LYS A 42 1.94 10.81 -8.41
C LYS A 42 0.87 11.65 -7.71
N LEU A 43 1.27 12.67 -6.93
CA LEU A 43 0.36 13.53 -6.18
C LEU A 43 -0.07 14.76 -6.97
N LEU A 44 0.77 15.20 -7.90
CA LEU A 44 0.55 16.42 -8.65
C LEU A 44 -0.45 16.19 -9.79
N PRO A 45 -1.43 17.09 -10.00
CA PRO A 45 -2.31 17.02 -11.16
C PRO A 45 -1.50 17.24 -12.45
N LYS A 46 -2.06 16.92 -13.62
CA LYS A 46 -1.32 17.05 -14.89
C LYS A 46 -0.92 18.50 -15.21
N ASP A 47 -1.76 19.47 -14.81
CA ASP A 47 -1.59 20.88 -15.11
C ASP A 47 -1.52 21.70 -13.80
N TYR A 48 -0.36 21.68 -13.13
CA TYR A 48 -0.13 22.46 -11.90
C TYR A 48 0.71 23.72 -12.15
N THR A 49 0.46 24.78 -11.39
CA THR A 49 1.34 25.94 -11.32
C THR A 49 2.43 25.77 -10.26
N LEU A 50 3.45 26.62 -10.30
CA LEU A 50 4.55 26.56 -9.33
C LEU A 50 4.00 26.77 -7.90
N GLU A 51 3.12 27.74 -7.73
CA GLU A 51 2.41 28.02 -6.47
C GLU A 51 1.59 26.82 -5.98
N ASP A 52 0.82 26.19 -6.88
CA ASP A 52 0.02 25.01 -6.54
C ASP A 52 0.90 23.84 -6.08
N SER A 53 2.01 23.61 -6.78
CA SER A 53 2.93 22.53 -6.41
C SER A 53 3.54 22.72 -5.03
N VAL A 54 3.92 23.94 -4.66
CA VAL A 54 4.45 24.24 -3.32
C VAL A 54 3.38 23.98 -2.26
N GLN A 55 2.15 24.43 -2.50
CA GLN A 55 1.04 24.24 -1.57
C GLN A 55 0.64 22.77 -1.39
N ILE A 56 0.84 21.92 -2.40
CA ILE A 56 0.55 20.48 -2.31
C ILE A 56 1.73 19.71 -1.69
N VAL A 57 2.94 19.96 -2.18
CA VAL A 57 4.11 19.13 -1.88
C VAL A 57 4.67 19.43 -0.49
N THR A 58 4.75 20.69 -0.08
CA THR A 58 5.29 21.04 1.24
C THR A 58 4.55 20.36 2.40
N PRO A 59 3.20 20.46 2.52
CA PRO A 59 2.49 19.76 3.59
C PRO A 59 2.58 18.24 3.46
N TYR A 60 2.62 17.69 2.24
CA TYR A 60 2.82 16.26 2.05
C TYR A 60 4.17 15.78 2.59
N VAL A 61 5.28 16.44 2.23
CA VAL A 61 6.63 16.10 2.69
C VAL A 61 6.73 16.24 4.21
N ASN A 62 6.19 17.31 4.78
CA ASN A 62 6.18 17.53 6.23
C ASN A 62 5.40 16.45 6.98
N ASN A 63 4.20 16.11 6.50
CA ASN A 63 3.38 15.04 7.09
C ASN A 63 4.03 13.67 6.94
N TRP A 64 4.65 13.38 5.80
CA TRP A 64 5.41 12.17 5.58
C TRP A 64 6.57 12.07 6.59
N ALA A 65 7.36 13.13 6.73
CA ALA A 65 8.49 13.17 7.64
C ALA A 65 8.04 13.00 9.11
N LEU A 66 7.00 13.73 9.53
CA LEU A 66 6.44 13.61 10.87
C LEU A 66 5.97 12.18 11.16
N LYS A 67 5.23 11.56 10.25
CA LYS A 67 4.78 10.16 10.39
C LYS A 67 5.96 9.20 10.54
N LYS A 68 7.03 9.37 9.76
CA LYS A 68 8.23 8.52 9.87
C LYS A 68 8.99 8.73 11.17
N LEU A 69 9.10 9.97 11.64
CA LEU A 69 9.72 10.27 12.93
C LEU A 69 8.93 9.64 14.08
N LEU A 70 7.61 9.79 14.07
CA LEU A 70 6.74 9.18 15.08
C LEU A 70 6.81 7.65 15.04
N PHE A 71 6.83 7.06 13.84
CA PHE A 71 6.98 5.62 13.67
C PHE A 71 8.29 5.10 14.25
N LEU A 72 9.43 5.72 13.90
CA LEU A 72 10.74 5.34 14.45
C LEU A 72 10.76 5.45 15.98
N LYS A 73 10.15 6.51 16.53
CA LYS A 73 10.02 6.63 17.98
C LYS A 73 9.10 5.60 18.59
N ALA A 74 8.01 5.22 17.93
CA ALA A 74 7.16 4.15 18.41
C ALA A 74 7.95 2.83 18.48
N GLU A 75 8.67 2.46 17.42
CA GLU A 75 9.48 1.23 17.36
C GLU A 75 10.54 1.17 18.47
N GLU A 76 11.25 2.28 18.73
CA GLU A 76 12.24 2.37 19.81
C GLU A 76 11.66 2.22 21.21
N ASN A 77 10.37 2.53 21.41
CA ASN A 77 9.73 2.61 22.72
C ASN A 77 8.75 1.47 23.04
N ILE A 78 8.53 0.52 22.12
CA ILE A 78 7.69 -0.66 22.37
C ILE A 78 8.54 -1.91 22.60
N ASN A 79 7.99 -2.86 23.39
CA ASN A 79 8.65 -4.13 23.64
C ASN A 79 8.47 -5.11 22.46
N LYS A 80 9.23 -6.22 22.48
CA LYS A 80 9.18 -7.23 21.41
C LYS A 80 7.81 -7.87 21.24
N GLU A 81 7.12 -8.17 22.32
CA GLU A 81 5.78 -8.76 22.28
C GLU A 81 4.78 -7.87 21.52
N LYS A 82 4.83 -6.55 21.76
CA LYS A 82 3.98 -5.58 21.05
C LYS A 82 4.38 -5.44 19.58
N GLN A 83 5.68 -5.52 19.27
CA GLN A 83 6.15 -5.54 17.88
C GLN A 83 5.61 -6.79 17.14
N GLU A 84 5.70 -7.95 17.76
CA GLU A 84 5.19 -9.21 17.22
C GLU A 84 3.66 -9.18 17.02
N GLU A 85 2.91 -8.57 17.95
CA GLU A 85 1.48 -8.34 17.80
C GLU A 85 1.16 -7.46 16.58
N PHE A 86 1.89 -6.37 16.39
CA PHE A 86 1.71 -5.49 15.21
C PHE A 86 2.06 -6.20 13.91
N GLU A 87 3.15 -6.96 13.88
CA GLU A 87 3.52 -7.75 12.69
C GLU A 87 2.47 -8.83 12.38
N HIS A 88 1.89 -9.47 13.40
CA HIS A 88 0.77 -10.40 13.20
C HIS A 88 -0.43 -9.70 12.54
N LEU A 89 -0.83 -8.53 13.04
CA LEU A 89 -1.94 -7.76 12.49
C LEU A 89 -1.67 -7.30 11.04
N VAL A 90 -0.44 -6.85 10.74
CA VAL A 90 -0.04 -6.46 9.38
C VAL A 90 -0.14 -7.66 8.43
N ASN A 91 0.32 -8.83 8.85
CA ASN A 91 0.26 -10.04 8.03
C ASN A 91 -1.17 -10.54 7.81
N GLN A 92 -2.02 -10.46 8.84
CA GLN A 92 -3.43 -10.78 8.71
C GLN A 92 -4.11 -9.83 7.71
N TYR A 93 -3.93 -8.51 7.88
CA TYR A 93 -4.52 -7.53 6.96
C TYR A 93 -4.02 -7.70 5.52
N ARG A 94 -2.73 -8.04 5.34
CA ARG A 94 -2.20 -8.40 4.02
C ARG A 94 -2.94 -9.60 3.44
N THR A 95 -3.18 -10.64 4.22
CA THR A 95 -3.91 -11.83 3.75
C THR A 95 -5.35 -11.47 3.36
N ASP A 96 -6.01 -10.64 4.16
CA ASP A 96 -7.38 -10.19 3.90
C ASP A 96 -7.48 -9.39 2.60
N LEU A 97 -6.54 -8.45 2.35
CA LEU A 97 -6.50 -7.66 1.12
C LEU A 97 -6.40 -8.52 -0.14
N TYR A 98 -5.51 -9.52 -0.12
CA TYR A 98 -5.30 -10.40 -1.28
C TYR A 98 -6.49 -11.35 -1.48
N THR A 99 -7.06 -11.86 -0.39
CA THR A 99 -8.23 -12.72 -0.43
C THR A 99 -9.43 -11.97 -1.00
N GLN A 100 -9.69 -10.76 -0.52
CA GLN A 100 -10.77 -9.93 -1.02
C GLN A 100 -10.60 -9.61 -2.51
N PHE A 101 -9.40 -9.17 -2.91
CA PHE A 101 -9.12 -8.88 -4.32
C PHE A 101 -9.37 -10.11 -5.23
N TYR A 102 -9.00 -11.30 -4.77
CA TYR A 102 -9.24 -12.53 -5.53
C TYR A 102 -10.73 -12.91 -5.59
N LEU A 103 -11.48 -12.76 -4.49
CA LEU A 103 -12.93 -12.97 -4.48
C LEU A 103 -13.66 -11.99 -5.41
N ASP A 104 -13.22 -10.73 -5.46
CA ASP A 104 -13.77 -9.73 -6.37
C ASP A 104 -13.52 -10.12 -7.84
N LEU A 105 -12.31 -10.60 -8.15
CA LEU A 105 -11.98 -11.10 -9.49
C LEU A 105 -12.85 -12.31 -9.89
N LEU A 106 -13.06 -13.26 -8.98
CA LEU A 106 -13.94 -14.40 -9.22
C LEU A 106 -15.39 -13.98 -9.42
N SER A 107 -15.88 -13.03 -8.63
CA SER A 107 -17.25 -12.53 -8.73
C SER A 107 -17.54 -11.87 -10.07
N GLN A 108 -16.53 -11.22 -10.68
CA GLN A 108 -16.64 -10.67 -12.04
C GLN A 108 -16.72 -11.74 -13.13
N GLN A 109 -16.29 -12.97 -12.85
CA GLN A 109 -16.30 -14.08 -13.81
C GLN A 109 -17.56 -14.94 -13.74
N ILE A 110 -18.39 -14.76 -12.72
CA ILE A 110 -19.64 -15.52 -12.53
C ILE A 110 -20.78 -14.77 -13.22
N ASP A 111 -21.56 -15.48 -14.05
CA ASP A 111 -22.80 -14.94 -14.60
C ASP A 111 -23.78 -14.67 -13.45
N THR A 112 -24.07 -13.40 -13.21
CA THR A 112 -24.98 -12.93 -12.15
C THR A 112 -26.42 -12.80 -12.64
N THR A 113 -26.73 -13.30 -13.84
CA THR A 113 -28.08 -13.24 -14.41
C THR A 113 -29.01 -14.21 -13.68
N ILE A 114 -29.62 -13.74 -12.59
CA ILE A 114 -30.65 -14.49 -11.87
C ILE A 114 -31.99 -14.31 -12.62
N SER A 115 -32.59 -15.41 -13.05
CA SER A 115 -33.88 -15.37 -13.75
C SER A 115 -35.01 -14.94 -12.81
N ARG A 116 -36.11 -14.43 -13.38
CA ARG A 116 -37.29 -14.05 -12.59
C ARG A 116 -37.85 -15.24 -11.79
N LYS A 117 -37.86 -16.42 -12.40
CA LYS A 117 -38.37 -17.65 -11.78
C LYS A 117 -37.52 -18.05 -10.57
N GLU A 118 -36.20 -18.01 -10.67
CA GLU A 118 -35.31 -18.32 -9.54
C GLU A 118 -35.48 -17.33 -8.39
N ARG A 119 -35.73 -16.04 -8.68
CA ARG A 119 -36.06 -15.05 -7.65
C ARG A 119 -37.38 -15.36 -6.94
N GLU A 120 -38.40 -15.72 -7.70
CA GLU A 120 -39.72 -16.08 -7.17
C GLU A 120 -39.64 -17.36 -6.33
N ASP A 121 -38.96 -18.39 -6.81
CA ASP A 121 -38.76 -19.67 -6.09
C ASP A 121 -37.94 -19.47 -4.80
N PHE A 122 -36.88 -18.64 -4.84
CA PHE A 122 -36.07 -18.31 -3.65
C PHE A 122 -36.85 -17.48 -2.63
N TYR A 123 -37.63 -16.49 -3.08
CA TYR A 123 -38.49 -15.69 -2.21
C TYR A 123 -39.53 -16.58 -1.50
N GLU A 124 -40.18 -17.47 -2.23
CA GLU A 124 -41.20 -18.36 -1.70
C GLU A 124 -40.61 -19.33 -0.66
N ALA A 125 -39.42 -19.86 -0.91
CA ALA A 125 -38.71 -20.77 0.01
C ALA A 125 -38.17 -20.06 1.28
N ASN A 126 -37.94 -18.74 1.23
CA ASN A 126 -37.28 -17.99 2.31
C ASN A 126 -38.14 -16.84 2.87
N LYS A 127 -39.47 -16.91 2.74
CA LYS A 127 -40.40 -15.85 3.16
C LYS A 127 -40.17 -15.33 4.59
N GLU A 128 -39.76 -16.20 5.51
CA GLU A 128 -39.48 -15.83 6.90
C GLU A 128 -38.35 -14.80 7.04
N VAL A 129 -37.38 -14.78 6.13
CA VAL A 129 -36.23 -13.84 6.13
C VAL A 129 -36.66 -12.44 5.67
N PHE A 130 -37.74 -12.35 4.90
CA PHE A 130 -38.25 -11.10 4.33
C PHE A 130 -39.40 -10.50 5.13
N ARG A 131 -39.72 -11.05 6.31
CA ARG A 131 -40.72 -10.47 7.20
C ARG A 131 -40.19 -9.18 7.82
N LEU A 132 -41.01 -8.13 7.80
CA LEU A 132 -40.70 -6.92 8.53
C LEU A 132 -40.66 -7.21 10.02
N SER A 133 -39.65 -6.65 10.70
CA SER A 133 -39.47 -6.79 12.15
C SER A 133 -40.41 -5.88 12.95
N GLU A 134 -41.08 -4.94 12.28
CA GLU A 134 -41.95 -3.95 12.90
C GLU A 134 -43.30 -3.88 12.16
N ASP A 135 -44.38 -3.63 12.90
CA ASP A 135 -45.72 -3.47 12.34
C ASP A 135 -45.84 -2.14 11.60
N LEU A 136 -46.27 -2.20 10.33
CA LEU A 136 -46.58 -1.01 9.54
C LEU A 136 -47.99 -0.51 9.90
N VAL A 137 -48.07 0.42 10.86
CA VAL A 137 -49.29 1.18 11.10
C VAL A 137 -49.35 2.36 10.14
N GLN A 138 -50.34 2.37 9.26
CA GLN A 138 -50.70 3.54 8.46
C GLN A 138 -51.91 4.21 9.14
N LEU A 139 -51.72 5.42 9.66
CA LEU A 139 -52.77 6.26 10.25
C LEU A 139 -53.68 6.87 9.18
#